data_AF-A0A371IV85-F1
#
_entry.id   AF-A0A371IV85-F1
#
_cell.length_a   1.000
_cell.length_b   1.000
_cell.length_c   1.000
_cell.angle_alpha   90.00
_cell.angle_beta   90.00
_cell.angle_gamma   90.00
#
_symmetry.space_group_name_H-M   'P 1'
#
loop_
_entity.id
_entity.type
_entity.pdbx_description
1 polymer ?
#
loop_
_entity_poly.entity_id
_entity_poly.type
_entity_poly.pdbx_seq_one_letter_code
_entity_poly.pdbx_strand_id
1 'polypeptide(L)' 'MNNFLMGLQMVLSIILVASIMPQDTKSALPSQYGGEGNQSYFKPKGKEAFLGRVTKITAVLFFLNALALLMM' A
#
# COMPACT_ATOMS: atom_id res chain seq x y z
N MET A 1 21.78 8.24 -17.19
CA MET A 1 20.46 7.59 -17.01
C MET A 1 20.37 6.86 -15.67
N ASN A 2 21.33 6.00 -15.32
CA ASN A 2 21.26 5.17 -14.12
C ASN A 2 21.15 5.95 -12.81
N ASN A 3 21.93 7.04 -12.63
CA ASN A 3 21.85 7.86 -11.42
C ASN A 3 20.46 8.50 -11.20
N PHE A 4 19.74 8.80 -12.28
CA PHE A 4 18.39 9.37 -12.21
C PHE A 4 17.37 8.30 -11.80
N LEU A 5 17.42 7.11 -12.42
CA LEU A 5 16.58 5.97 -12.07
C LEU A 5 16.79 5.54 -10.61
N MET A 6 18.04 5.57 -10.16
CA MET A 6 18.43 5.23 -8.78
C MET A 6 17.95 6.27 -7.77
N GLY A 7 18.04 7.56 -8.12
CA GLY A 7 17.43 8.64 -7.32
C GLY A 7 15.91 8.52 -7.23
N LEU A 8 15.25 8.22 -8.35
CA LEU A 8 13.81 7.99 -8.39
C LEU A 8 13.39 6.77 -7.56
N GLN A 9 14.18 5.69 -7.62
CA GLN A 9 13.95 4.47 -6.83
C GLN A 9 14.04 4.73 -5.33
N MET A 10 15.01 5.54 -4.90
CA MET A 10 15.16 5.96 -3.51
C MET A 10 13.95 6.77 -3.02
N VAL A 11 13.46 7.71 -3.84
CA VAL A 11 12.29 8.51 -3.45
C VAL A 11 11.03 7.64 -3.37
N LEU A 12 10.83 6.76 -4.34
CA LEU A 12 9.69 5.84 -4.35
C LEU A 12 9.71 4.88 -3.15
N SER A 13 10.88 4.40 -2.71
CA SER A 13 10.98 3.54 -1.53
C SER A 13 10.57 4.27 -0.25
N ILE A 14 11.00 5.51 -0.07
CA ILE A 14 10.63 6.33 1.10
C ILE A 14 9.12 6.55 1.15
N ILE A 15 8.50 6.91 0.01
CA ILE A 15 7.05 7.12 -0.07
C ILE A 15 6.31 5.82 0.24
N LEU A 16 6.80 4.69 -0.27
CA LEU A 16 6.17 3.39 -0.07
C LEU A 16 6.22 2.96 1.41
N VAL A 17 7.37 3.13 2.08
CA VAL A 17 7.51 2.84 3.52
C VAL A 17 6.62 3.77 4.35
N ALA A 18 6.63 5.08 4.07
CA ALA A 18 5.79 6.05 4.76
C ALA A 18 4.29 5.80 4.54
N SER A 19 3.91 5.26 3.38
CA SER A 19 2.53 4.94 3.06
C SER A 19 2.08 3.65 3.75
N ILE A 20 2.92 2.60 3.76
CA ILE A 20 2.56 1.29 4.32
C ILE A 20 2.54 1.29 5.85
N MET A 21 3.42 2.03 6.52
CA MET A 21 3.51 2.01 7.99
C MET A 21 2.18 2.37 8.70
N PRO A 22 1.40 3.39 8.28
CA PRO A 22 0.08 3.67 8.84
C PRO A 22 -1.01 2.66 8.45
N GLN A 23 -0.74 1.73 7.53
CA GLN A 23 -1.69 0.72 7.04
C GLN A 23 -1.62 -0.60 7.81
N ASP A 24 -0.79 -0.72 8.85
CA ASP A 24 -0.74 -1.93 9.66
C ASP A 24 -2.13 -2.32 10.19
N THR A 25 -2.42 -3.60 9.98
CA THR A 25 -3.74 -4.21 9.81
C THR A 25 -4.72 -3.94 10.96
N LYS A 26 -5.58 -2.92 10.81
CA LYS A 26 -6.77 -2.74 11.65
C LYS A 26 -7.94 -3.67 11.29
N SER A 27 -7.77 -4.65 10.41
CA SER A 27 -8.88 -5.51 10.00
C SER A 27 -8.46 -6.97 9.91
N ALA A 28 -8.73 -7.71 10.99
CA ALA A 28 -9.64 -8.85 10.96
C ALA A 28 -9.37 -9.74 12.19
N LEU A 29 -9.83 -9.32 13.38
CA LEU A 29 -10.41 -10.35 14.24
C LEU A 29 -11.72 -10.73 13.55
N PRO A 30 -11.90 -11.97 13.08
CA PRO A 30 -13.21 -12.41 12.67
C PRO A 30 -14.11 -12.26 13.89
N SER A 31 -15.19 -11.51 13.78
CA SER A 31 -16.31 -11.52 14.73
C SER A 31 -17.05 -12.87 14.70
N GLN A 32 -16.32 -13.97 14.64
CA GLN A 32 -16.82 -15.36 14.65
C GLN A 32 -17.40 -15.77 16.02
N TYR A 33 -17.38 -14.88 17.02
CA TYR A 33 -17.92 -15.10 18.37
C TYR A 33 -19.02 -14.11 18.79
N GLY A 34 -19.79 -13.54 17.86
CA GLY A 34 -20.81 -12.54 18.24
C GLY A 34 -22.01 -12.44 17.31
N GLY A 35 -22.94 -13.39 17.43
CA GLY A 35 -24.38 -13.17 17.29
C GLY A 35 -24.95 -12.93 15.89
N GLU A 36 -25.96 -13.72 15.54
CA GLU A 36 -26.91 -13.45 14.47
C GLU A 36 -27.53 -12.05 14.66
N GLY A 37 -27.20 -11.10 13.78
CA GLY A 37 -27.78 -9.77 13.82
C GLY A 37 -26.96 -8.74 13.06
N ASN A 38 -27.24 -8.59 11.76
CA ASN A 38 -26.74 -7.50 10.91
C ASN A 38 -25.19 -7.35 10.92
N GLN A 39 -24.49 -8.28 10.25
CA GLN A 39 -23.09 -8.06 9.87
C GLN A 39 -23.00 -6.96 8.80
N SER A 40 -23.05 -5.70 9.24
CA SER A 40 -22.54 -4.59 8.43
C SER A 40 -21.04 -4.82 8.25
N TYR A 41 -20.67 -5.44 7.14
CA TYR A 41 -19.33 -5.39 6.58
C TYR A 41 -18.95 -3.92 6.47
N PHE A 42 -18.24 -3.40 7.48
CA PHE A 42 -17.76 -2.03 7.49
C PHE A 42 -16.62 -1.95 6.47
N LYS A 43 -17.01 -1.68 5.22
CA LYS A 43 -16.08 -1.35 4.14
C LYS A 43 -15.16 -0.22 4.67
N PRO A 44 -13.83 -0.32 4.55
CA PRO A 44 -12.93 0.70 5.06
C PRO A 44 -13.32 2.06 4.47
N LYS A 45 -13.78 3.00 5.31
CA LYS A 45 -14.33 4.28 4.86
C LYS A 45 -13.24 5.35 4.82
N GLY A 46 -13.12 5.99 3.66
CA GLY A 46 -12.39 7.24 3.43
C GLY A 46 -10.88 7.09 3.40
N LYS A 47 -10.23 7.40 4.52
CA LYS A 47 -8.77 7.55 4.63
C LYS A 47 -8.01 6.23 4.41
N GLU A 48 -8.47 5.13 4.98
CA GLU A 48 -7.80 3.82 4.85
C GLU A 48 -7.89 3.26 3.42
N ALA A 49 -9.06 3.40 2.78
CA ALA A 49 -9.23 3.01 1.38
C ALA A 49 -8.41 3.88 0.41
N PHE A 50 -8.19 5.16 0.75
CA PHE A 50 -7.34 6.05 -0.03
C PHE A 50 -5.85 5.68 0.12
N LEU A 51 -5.35 5.50 1.35
CA LEU A 51 -3.96 5.06 1.59
C LEU A 51 -3.66 3.72 0.90
N GLY A 52 -4.60 2.77 0.96
CA GLY A 52 -4.48 1.49 0.27
C GLY A 52 -4.42 1.61 -1.26
N ARG A 53 -5.18 2.54 -1.86
CA ARG A 53 -5.10 2.82 -3.31
C ARG A 53 -3.78 3.48 -3.71
N VAL A 54 -3.35 4.49 -2.96
CA VAL A 54 -2.09 5.21 -3.20
C VAL A 54 -0.91 4.24 -3.10
N THR A 55 -0.93 3.33 -2.14
CA THR A 55 0.12 2.33 -1.95
C THR A 55 0.18 1.34 -3.09
N LYS A 56 -0.96 0.85 -3.57
CA LYS A 56 -1.00 -0.04 -4.74
C LYS A 56 -0.39 0.63 -5.96
N ILE A 57 -0.75 1.89 -6.23
CA ILE A 57 -0.21 2.65 -7.38
C ILE A 57 1.30 2.86 -7.21
N THR A 58 1.73 3.30 -6.01
CA THR A 58 3.15 3.56 -5.71
C THR A 58 3.97 2.28 -5.79
N ALA A 59 3.44 1.15 -5.32
CA ALA A 59 4.11 -0.15 -5.38
C ALA A 59 4.32 -0.62 -6.82
N VAL A 60 3.32 -0.44 -7.69
CA VAL A 60 3.45 -0.77 -9.12
C VAL A 60 4.52 0.10 -9.77
N LEU A 61 4.52 1.42 -9.52
CA LEU A 61 5.52 2.34 -10.04
C LEU A 61 6.94 2.00 -9.55
N PHE A 62 7.08 1.68 -8.25
CA PHE A 62 8.35 1.24 -7.67
C PHE A 62 8.86 -0.04 -8.32
N PHE A 63 7.98 -1.00 -8.57
CA PHE A 63 8.34 -2.28 -9.17
C PHE A 63 8.77 -2.13 -10.64
N LEU A 64 8.04 -1.32 -11.42
CA LEU A 64 8.41 -1.03 -12.81
C LEU A 64 9.74 -0.28 -12.90
N ASN A 65 9.98 0.69 -12.01
CA ASN A 65 11.25 1.40 -11.95
C ASN A 65 12.41 0.48 -11.52
N ALA A 66 12.17 -0.46 -10.60
CA ALA A 66 13.15 -1.48 -10.22
C ALA A 66 13.53 -2.39 -11.40
N LEU A 67 12.56 -2.83 -12.19
CA LEU A 67 12.79 -3.64 -13.39
C LEU A 67 13.56 -2.86 -14.46
N ALA A 68 13.22 -1.59 -14.67
CA ALA A 68 13.95 -0.72 -15.59
C ALA A 68 15.42 -0.55 -15.17
N LEU A 69 15.68 -0.43 -13.86
CA LEU A 69 17.03 -0.32 -13.30
C LEU A 69 17.81 -1.65 -13.38
N LEU A 70 17.12 -2.78 -13.32
CA LEU A 70 17.74 -4.11 -13.50
C LEU A 70 18.19 -4.36 -14.95
N MET A 71 17.46 -3.82 -15.93
CA MET A 71 17.74 -4.02 -17.36
C MET A 71 18.69 -3.00 -17.99
N MET A 72 19.03 -1.91 -17.31
CA MET A 72 19.95 -0.86 -17.77
C MET A 72 21.30 -0.91 -17.04
#